data_AF-A0A367KKC8-F1
#
_entry.id   AF-A0A367KKC8-F1
#
_cell.length_a   1.000
_cell.length_b   1.000
_cell.length_c   1.000
_cell.angle_alpha   90.00
_cell.angle_beta   90.00
_cell.angle_gamma   90.00
#
_symmetry.space_group_name_H-M   'P 1'
#
loop_
_entity.id
_entity.type
_entity.pdbx_description
1 polymer ?
#
loop_
_entity_poly.entity_id
_entity_poly.type
_entity_poly.pdbx_seq_one_letter_code
_entity_poly.pdbx_strand_id
1 'polypeptide(L)'
;MNEQDTCVSLINSTVCSAFAPFYIGLPGLGQEFPFLLNITTIEEFDRRLLEYVNSTSDYLFPLGCLSSNYNPTIPYARYSLTRLCAGMIQNPAYSLPCNFNQHLTPPPLCKSTCLAWIESITDITANPSVCSDSIQRNDSLLNFMDQCDSWEGYNGTIQQNCISGIANEPYSCVYPEDKCCQTVLDCPSRLSGGTIAGIAVGCVLAVLLLLLGLVYCLYKKPHETVQEDEKSPTPLKEEFFVVIHPYPPQMADELALHVGDIIFLALHFDDGWALGYNVTTGLKGAFPIVCITPASEDSLSQLLVEQESPKKTLEIYDYKEAESPTSPTFHTPFFS
;
A
#
# COMPACT_ATOMS: atom_id res chain seq x y z
N MET A 1 11.98 37.81 13.51
CA MET A 1 10.84 38.62 13.05
C MET A 1 9.83 37.63 12.51
N ASN A 2 8.70 37.51 13.20
CA ASN A 2 7.65 36.52 12.96
C ASN A 2 6.98 36.74 11.60
N GLU A 3 7.24 35.88 10.63
CA GLU A 3 6.15 35.44 9.77
C GLU A 3 5.32 34.46 10.62
N GLN A 4 4.02 34.72 10.76
CA GLN A 4 3.12 33.69 11.27
C GLN A 4 3.04 32.64 10.17
N ASP A 5 3.71 31.51 10.40
CA ASP A 5 3.59 30.36 9.51
C ASP A 5 2.11 30.01 9.33
N THR A 6 1.70 29.88 8.08
CA THR A 6 0.37 29.42 7.72
C THR A 6 0.39 27.90 7.60
N CYS A 7 -0.55 27.27 8.29
CA CYS A 7 -0.74 25.83 8.20
C CYS A 7 -1.49 25.51 6.89
N VAL A 8 -0.77 24.95 5.93
CA VAL A 8 -1.30 24.59 4.61
C VAL A 8 -1.74 23.13 4.63
N SER A 9 -2.99 22.86 4.25
CA SER A 9 -3.53 21.49 4.18
C SER A 9 -2.98 20.73 2.99
N LEU A 10 -2.67 19.45 3.20
CA LEU A 10 -2.22 18.53 2.17
C LEU A 10 -3.36 17.81 1.43
N ILE A 11 -4.63 18.11 1.73
CA ILE A 11 -5.78 17.35 1.22
C ILE A 11 -5.83 17.23 -0.30
N ASN A 12 -5.32 18.22 -1.02
CA ASN A 12 -5.25 18.26 -2.48
C ASN A 12 -3.82 18.10 -3.02
N SER A 13 -2.86 17.67 -2.19
CA SER A 13 -1.51 17.38 -2.66
C SER A 13 -1.54 16.14 -3.54
N THR A 14 -0.98 16.29 -4.74
CA THR A 14 -0.78 15.23 -5.72
C THR A 14 0.51 14.45 -5.49
N VAL A 15 1.45 15.01 -4.70
CA VAL A 15 2.76 14.39 -4.44
C VAL A 15 2.87 13.78 -3.05
N CYS A 16 2.11 14.29 -2.07
CA CYS A 16 2.05 13.81 -0.69
C CYS A 16 0.65 13.31 -0.33
N SER A 17 -0.06 12.66 -1.25
CA SER A 17 -1.47 12.23 -1.09
C SER A 17 -1.71 11.31 0.11
N ALA A 18 -0.75 10.45 0.47
CA ALA A 18 -0.80 9.60 1.66
C ALA A 18 -0.89 10.41 2.97
N PHE A 19 -0.55 11.69 2.92
CA PHE A 19 -0.60 12.63 4.02
C PHE A 19 -1.73 13.66 3.88
N ALA A 20 -2.71 13.43 2.98
CA ALA A 20 -3.85 14.32 2.75
C ALA A 20 -4.56 14.83 4.03
N PRO A 21 -4.70 14.05 5.12
CA PRO A 21 -5.32 14.54 6.35
C PRO A 21 -4.50 15.59 7.14
N PHE A 22 -3.24 15.82 6.77
CA PHE A 22 -2.29 16.59 7.58
C PHE A 22 -1.95 17.96 6.97
N TYR A 23 -1.16 18.72 7.71
CA TYR A 23 -0.77 20.09 7.40
C TYR A 23 0.74 20.26 7.43
N ILE A 24 1.25 21.23 6.67
CA ILE A 24 2.64 21.68 6.70
C ILE A 24 2.72 23.18 7.02
N GLY A 25 3.82 23.62 7.63
CA GLY A 25 4.05 25.02 7.96
C GLY A 25 4.78 25.77 6.85
N LEU A 26 4.08 26.62 6.11
CA LEU A 26 4.68 27.48 5.08
C LEU A 26 4.49 28.96 5.44
N PRO A 27 5.43 29.86 5.10
CA PRO A 27 6.70 29.62 4.42
C PRO A 27 7.83 29.08 5.33
N GLY A 28 7.59 28.86 6.62
CA GLY A 28 8.60 28.47 7.62
C GLY A 28 9.48 27.29 7.24
N LEU A 29 8.92 26.23 6.64
CA LEU A 29 9.69 25.09 6.12
C LEU A 29 10.81 25.50 5.16
N GLY A 30 10.68 26.63 4.45
CA GLY A 30 11.71 27.16 3.56
C GLY A 30 13.05 27.46 4.24
N GLN A 31 13.09 27.60 5.58
CA GLN A 31 14.34 27.78 6.33
C GLN A 31 15.18 26.50 6.39
N GLU A 32 14.54 25.33 6.41
CA GLU A 32 15.21 24.02 6.42
C GLU A 32 15.26 23.37 5.04
N PHE A 33 14.28 23.69 4.19
CA PHE A 33 14.14 23.23 2.81
C PHE A 33 14.16 24.43 1.85
N PRO A 34 15.34 24.97 1.49
CA PRO A 34 15.45 26.22 0.73
C PRO A 34 14.71 26.24 -0.62
N PHE A 35 14.44 25.07 -1.22
CA PHE A 35 13.65 24.97 -2.45
C PHE A 35 12.18 25.37 -2.28
N LEU A 36 11.69 25.44 -1.03
CA LEU A 36 10.35 25.89 -0.63
C LEU A 36 10.30 27.36 -0.19
N LEU A 37 11.36 28.14 -0.38
CA LEU A 37 11.32 29.57 -0.04
C LEU A 37 10.26 30.32 -0.86
N ASN A 38 9.53 31.20 -0.19
CA ASN A 38 8.52 32.10 -0.76
C ASN A 38 7.31 31.38 -1.39
N ILE A 39 6.94 30.22 -0.89
CA ILE A 39 5.73 29.50 -1.33
C ILE A 39 4.69 29.49 -0.21
N THR A 40 3.41 29.49 -0.59
CA THR A 40 2.29 29.50 0.36
C THR A 40 1.12 28.61 -0.05
N THR A 41 1.15 28.02 -1.25
CA THR A 41 0.07 27.17 -1.77
C THR A 41 0.54 25.74 -1.97
N ILE A 42 -0.42 24.81 -1.96
CA ILE A 42 -0.13 23.39 -2.10
C ILE A 42 0.35 23.04 -3.51
N GLU A 43 -0.15 23.73 -4.54
CA GLU A 43 0.23 23.49 -5.94
C GLU A 43 1.69 23.89 -6.20
N GLU A 44 2.13 25.00 -5.63
CA GLU A 44 3.52 25.44 -5.73
C GLU A 44 4.45 24.53 -4.91
N PHE A 45 4.01 24.07 -3.74
CA PHE A 45 4.70 23.06 -2.95
C PHE A 45 4.93 21.77 -3.74
N ASP A 46 3.87 21.22 -4.34
CA ASP A 46 3.94 20.00 -5.15
C ASP A 46 4.93 20.16 -6.31
N ARG A 47 4.84 21.28 -7.04
CA ARG A 47 5.73 21.59 -8.17
C ARG A 47 7.19 21.65 -7.75
N ARG A 48 7.49 22.37 -6.66
CA ARG A 48 8.86 22.54 -6.15
C ARG A 48 9.43 21.23 -5.62
N LEU A 49 8.61 20.41 -4.99
CA LEU A 49 9.03 19.11 -4.51
C LEU A 49 9.38 18.17 -5.67
N LEU A 50 8.56 18.15 -6.72
CA LEU A 50 8.84 17.39 -7.94
C LEU A 50 10.11 17.87 -8.65
N GLU A 51 10.35 19.17 -8.72
CA GLU A 51 11.58 19.73 -9.27
C GLU A 51 12.80 19.32 -8.43
N TYR A 52 12.67 19.32 -7.11
CA TYR A 52 13.75 18.96 -6.20
C TYR A 52 14.17 17.50 -6.33
N VAL A 53 13.22 16.55 -6.32
CA VAL A 53 13.50 15.10 -6.47
C VAL A 53 14.05 14.72 -7.85
N ASN A 54 13.74 15.51 -8.88
CA ASN A 54 14.29 15.34 -10.22
C ASN A 54 15.58 16.16 -10.44
N SER A 55 16.11 16.79 -9.40
CA SER A 55 17.36 17.54 -9.45
C SER A 55 18.50 16.78 -8.75
N THR A 56 19.72 17.26 -8.91
CA THR A 56 20.86 16.72 -8.17
C THR A 56 20.79 16.99 -6.67
N SER A 57 19.90 17.88 -6.22
CA SER A 57 19.86 18.39 -4.85
C SER A 57 19.36 17.38 -3.82
N ASP A 58 18.58 16.37 -4.23
CA ASP A 58 17.98 15.39 -3.31
C ASP A 58 19.04 14.46 -2.70
N TYR A 59 19.83 13.78 -3.53
CA TYR A 59 20.84 12.83 -3.07
C TYR A 59 22.22 12.99 -3.73
N LEU A 60 22.30 13.35 -5.02
CA LEU A 60 23.60 13.42 -5.72
C LEU A 60 24.52 14.49 -5.14
N PHE A 61 24.02 15.70 -4.91
CA PHE A 61 24.80 16.81 -4.33
C PHE A 61 25.26 16.49 -2.89
N PRO A 62 24.38 16.05 -1.96
CA PRO A 62 24.80 15.63 -0.61
C PRO A 62 25.83 14.49 -0.58
N LEU A 63 25.79 13.59 -1.57
CA LEU A 63 26.74 12.48 -1.70
C LEU A 63 28.07 12.88 -2.38
N GLY A 64 28.22 14.12 -2.85
CA GLY A 64 29.41 14.55 -3.60
C GLY A 64 29.47 14.03 -5.04
N CYS A 65 28.37 13.53 -5.58
CA CYS A 65 28.29 12.87 -6.88
C CYS A 65 28.08 13.84 -8.05
N LEU A 66 28.91 14.87 -8.16
CA LEU A 66 28.84 15.90 -9.21
C LEU A 66 30.13 15.94 -10.02
N SER A 67 30.30 14.95 -10.92
CA SER A 67 31.49 14.92 -11.77
C SER A 67 31.48 16.08 -12.78
N SER A 68 32.65 16.60 -13.13
CA SER A 68 32.81 17.71 -14.07
C SER A 68 32.38 17.39 -15.51
N ASN A 69 32.15 16.11 -15.84
CA ASN A 69 31.64 15.64 -17.14
C ASN A 69 30.22 15.07 -17.06
N TYR A 70 29.53 15.28 -15.94
CA TYR A 70 28.19 14.76 -15.70
C TYR A 70 27.18 15.55 -16.55
N ASN A 71 26.72 14.95 -17.65
CA ASN A 71 25.49 15.36 -18.32
C ASN A 71 24.54 14.18 -18.48
N PRO A 72 23.71 13.88 -17.47
CA PRO A 72 22.68 12.89 -17.68
C PRO A 72 21.31 13.33 -17.19
N THR A 73 20.33 12.62 -17.74
CA THR A 73 19.06 12.35 -17.07
C THR A 73 19.33 11.91 -15.64
N ILE A 74 18.82 12.66 -14.67
CA ILE A 74 19.01 12.37 -13.25
C ILE A 74 18.14 11.15 -12.90
N PRO A 75 18.73 10.03 -12.44
CA PRO A 75 17.95 8.88 -12.03
C PRO A 75 17.07 9.24 -10.84
N TYR A 76 15.79 8.88 -10.91
CA TYR A 76 14.90 9.02 -9.77
C TYR A 76 15.24 7.96 -8.72
N ALA A 77 15.46 8.39 -7.48
CA ALA A 77 15.69 7.47 -6.37
C ALA A 77 14.35 7.01 -5.80
N ARG A 78 14.19 5.71 -5.64
CA ARG A 78 12.96 5.07 -5.18
C ARG A 78 12.53 5.67 -3.83
N TYR A 79 11.27 6.07 -3.71
CA TYR A 79 10.68 6.61 -2.47
C TYR A 79 11.13 8.01 -2.07
N SER A 80 11.80 8.76 -2.95
CA SER A 80 12.23 10.13 -2.68
C SER A 80 11.08 11.05 -2.29
N LEU A 81 9.93 10.98 -2.99
CA LEU A 81 8.78 11.83 -2.68
C LEU A 81 8.22 11.50 -1.30
N THR A 82 7.97 10.22 -1.03
CA THR A 82 7.37 9.77 0.22
C THR A 82 8.27 10.10 1.41
N ARG A 83 9.58 9.89 1.25
CA ARG A 83 10.57 10.25 2.25
C ARG A 83 10.56 11.74 2.54
N LEU A 84 10.62 12.59 1.51
CA LEU A 84 10.62 14.04 1.71
C LEU A 84 9.29 14.55 2.29
N CYS A 85 8.14 14.02 1.85
CA CYS A 85 6.83 14.33 2.42
C CYS A 85 6.82 14.04 3.93
N ALA A 86 7.25 12.83 4.33
CA ALA A 86 7.35 12.48 5.74
C ALA A 86 8.31 13.42 6.48
N GLY A 87 9.47 13.72 5.89
CA GLY A 87 10.46 14.63 6.45
C GLY A 87 9.91 16.01 6.78
N MET A 88 9.16 16.60 5.84
CA MET A 88 8.58 17.92 5.99
C MET A 88 7.40 17.96 6.96
N ILE A 89 6.58 16.90 7.02
CA ILE A 89 5.43 16.82 7.93
C ILE A 89 5.87 16.55 9.37
N GLN A 90 6.91 15.74 9.54
CA GLN A 90 7.53 15.44 10.83
C GLN A 90 8.44 16.57 11.33
N ASN A 91 8.55 17.68 10.60
CA ASN A 91 9.34 18.82 11.02
C ASN A 91 8.78 19.43 12.33
N PRO A 92 9.59 19.47 13.40
CA PRO A 92 9.12 19.88 14.73
C PRO A 92 8.93 21.38 14.89
N ALA A 93 9.59 22.20 14.08
CA ALA A 93 9.53 23.66 14.17
C ALA A 93 8.29 24.22 13.46
N TYR A 94 7.94 23.67 12.30
CA TYR A 94 7.01 24.30 11.37
C TYR A 94 5.74 23.47 11.12
N SER A 95 5.85 22.14 11.00
CA SER A 95 4.71 21.29 10.58
C SER A 95 4.02 20.57 11.73
N LEU A 96 4.74 20.02 12.70
CA LEU A 96 4.11 19.36 13.85
C LEU A 96 3.19 20.32 14.65
N PRO A 97 3.54 21.60 14.90
CA PRO A 97 2.62 22.54 15.53
C PRO A 97 1.30 22.72 14.77
N CYS A 98 1.34 22.72 13.43
CA CYS A 98 0.14 22.82 12.59
C CYS A 98 -0.81 21.63 12.77
N ASN A 99 -0.27 20.43 13.00
CA ASN A 99 -1.06 19.22 13.17
C ASN A 99 -1.54 19.06 14.62
N PHE A 100 -0.67 19.28 15.61
CA PHE A 100 -1.05 19.15 17.02
C PHE A 100 -2.11 20.17 17.46
N ASN A 101 -2.09 21.39 16.91
CA ASN A 101 -3.15 22.38 17.13
C ASN A 101 -4.52 21.91 16.61
N GLN A 102 -4.54 20.94 15.70
CA GLN A 102 -5.74 20.29 15.16
C GLN A 102 -5.99 18.91 15.80
N HIS A 103 -5.25 18.54 16.85
CA HIS A 103 -5.29 17.21 17.50
C HIS A 103 -4.94 16.05 16.55
N LEU A 104 -4.11 16.31 15.54
CA LEU A 104 -3.63 15.32 14.59
C LEU A 104 -2.19 14.92 14.92
N THR A 105 -1.90 13.62 14.88
CA THR A 105 -0.54 13.09 15.00
C THR A 105 -0.14 12.44 13.69
N PRO A 106 0.69 13.10 12.87
CA PRO A 106 1.13 12.50 11.61
C PRO A 106 1.96 11.24 11.86
N PRO A 107 1.71 10.15 11.13
CA PRO A 107 2.53 8.95 11.21
C PRO A 107 3.92 9.19 10.61
N PRO A 108 4.96 8.51 11.13
CA PRO A 108 6.29 8.55 10.53
C PRO A 108 6.33 7.79 9.20
N LEU A 109 7.43 7.94 8.46
CA LEU A 109 7.77 7.03 7.38
C LEU A 109 8.10 5.64 7.95
N CYS A 110 7.73 4.59 7.23
CA CYS A 110 8.20 3.26 7.60
C CYS A 110 9.73 3.17 7.43
N LYS A 111 10.40 2.59 8.41
CA LYS A 111 11.85 2.35 8.38
C LYS A 111 12.27 1.58 7.13
N SER A 112 11.49 0.58 6.74
CA SER A 112 11.69 -0.18 5.51
C SER A 112 11.68 0.69 4.25
N THR A 113 10.79 1.69 4.19
CA THR A 113 10.75 2.66 3.08
C THR A 113 12.00 3.53 3.05
N CYS A 114 12.43 4.02 4.22
CA CYS A 114 13.64 4.82 4.34
C CYS A 114 14.88 4.04 3.86
N LEU A 115 15.01 2.78 4.31
CA LEU A 115 16.09 1.89 3.91
C LEU A 115 16.05 1.55 2.41
N ALA A 116 14.87 1.34 1.84
CA ALA A 116 14.72 1.09 0.39
C ALA A 116 15.13 2.30 -0.46
N TRP A 117 14.91 3.52 0.04
CA TRP A 117 15.45 4.73 -0.60
C TRP A 117 16.98 4.76 -0.55
N ILE A 118 17.59 4.40 0.59
CA ILE A 118 19.05 4.29 0.73
C ILE A 118 19.63 3.25 -0.23
N GLU A 119 19.02 2.08 -0.32
CA GLU A 119 19.41 1.02 -1.25
C GLU A 119 19.40 1.55 -2.70
N SER A 120 18.33 2.24 -3.09
CA SER A 120 18.22 2.84 -4.42
C SER A 120 19.33 3.85 -4.73
N ILE A 121 19.61 4.79 -3.83
CA ILE A 121 20.71 5.77 -4.06
C ILE A 121 22.09 5.10 -4.02
N THR A 122 22.26 4.03 -3.24
CA THR A 122 23.50 3.26 -3.19
C THR A 122 23.76 2.59 -4.53
N ASP A 123 22.75 1.96 -5.11
CA ASP A 123 22.86 1.31 -6.43
C ASP A 123 23.12 2.32 -7.54
N ILE A 124 22.40 3.45 -7.55
CA ILE A 124 22.60 4.52 -8.54
C ILE A 124 24.04 5.06 -8.48
N THR A 125 24.54 5.33 -7.27
CA THR A 125 25.85 5.96 -7.05
C THR A 125 27.01 4.97 -6.99
N ALA A 126 26.75 3.66 -7.11
CA ALA A 126 27.77 2.65 -7.33
C ALA A 126 28.41 2.78 -8.73
N ASN A 127 27.69 3.35 -9.71
CA ASN A 127 28.23 3.60 -11.04
C ASN A 127 29.27 4.75 -11.00
N PRO A 128 30.55 4.50 -11.35
CA PRO A 128 31.59 5.53 -11.32
C PRO A 128 31.34 6.73 -12.25
N SER A 129 30.50 6.55 -13.27
CA SER A 129 30.08 7.62 -14.18
C SER A 129 29.10 8.60 -13.52
N VAL A 130 28.36 8.12 -12.51
CA VAL A 130 27.43 8.93 -11.70
C VAL A 130 28.16 9.53 -10.51
N CYS A 131 28.94 8.73 -9.79
CA CYS A 131 29.66 9.18 -8.61
C CYS A 131 31.12 8.72 -8.64
N SER A 132 32.03 9.69 -8.79
CA SER A 132 33.47 9.43 -8.79
C SER A 132 34.12 9.53 -7.41
N ASP A 133 33.55 10.32 -6.49
CA ASP A 133 34.05 10.45 -5.12
C ASP A 133 33.43 9.37 -4.22
N SER A 134 34.22 8.37 -3.84
CA SER A 134 33.76 7.28 -2.97
C SER A 134 33.78 7.63 -1.49
N ILE A 135 34.56 8.63 -1.05
CA ILE A 135 34.73 8.94 0.37
C ILE A 135 33.50 9.71 0.86
N GLN A 136 33.21 10.86 0.24
CA GLN A 136 32.06 11.67 0.63
C GLN A 136 30.74 10.90 0.48
N ARG A 137 30.61 10.12 -0.60
CA ARG A 137 29.43 9.27 -0.83
C ARG A 137 29.21 8.31 0.33
N ASN A 138 30.24 7.56 0.74
CA ASN A 138 30.10 6.57 1.80
C ASN A 138 29.78 7.22 3.15
N ASP A 139 30.41 8.35 3.48
CA ASP A 139 30.13 9.08 4.72
C ASP A 139 28.70 9.62 4.76
N SER A 140 28.21 10.20 3.65
CA SER A 140 26.84 10.69 3.53
C SER A 140 25.80 9.56 3.55
N LEU A 141 26.09 8.40 2.93
CA LEU A 141 25.23 7.21 3.02
C LEU A 141 25.10 6.72 4.47
N LEU A 142 26.19 6.72 5.24
CA LEU A 142 26.15 6.36 6.67
C LEU A 142 25.27 7.33 7.47
N ASN A 143 25.36 8.63 7.20
CA ASN A 143 24.50 9.63 7.85
C ASN A 143 23.02 9.43 7.50
N PHE A 144 22.70 9.08 6.25
CA PHE A 144 21.32 8.76 5.87
C PHE A 144 20.82 7.48 6.54
N MET A 145 21.67 6.46 6.65
CA MET A 145 21.35 5.22 7.36
C MET A 145 21.04 5.48 8.83
N ASP A 146 21.89 6.28 9.49
CA ASP A 146 21.66 6.68 10.88
C ASP A 146 20.33 7.42 11.05
N GLN A 147 19.96 8.31 10.12
CA GLN A 147 18.64 8.96 10.15
C GLN A 147 17.48 7.97 10.05
N CYS A 148 17.56 6.96 9.18
CA CYS A 148 16.53 5.92 9.11
C CYS A 148 16.45 5.06 10.38
N ASP A 149 17.55 4.93 11.11
CA ASP A 149 17.62 4.15 12.35
C ASP A 149 17.15 4.95 13.57
N SER A 150 17.54 6.22 13.67
CA SER A 150 17.47 7.02 14.90
C SER A 150 16.38 8.08 14.89
N TRP A 151 16.02 8.63 13.72
CA TRP A 151 15.06 9.73 13.66
C TRP A 151 13.61 9.23 13.68
N GLU A 152 12.82 9.72 14.64
CA GLU A 152 11.43 9.32 14.85
C GLU A 152 10.54 9.52 13.61
N GLY A 153 10.86 10.50 12.77
CA GLY A 153 10.12 10.75 11.53
C GLY A 153 10.33 9.69 10.45
N TYR A 154 11.41 8.89 10.52
CA TYR A 154 11.76 7.88 9.51
C TYR A 154 11.84 6.44 10.02
N ASN A 155 11.82 6.22 11.33
CA ASN A 155 12.11 4.91 11.91
C ASN A 155 10.85 4.10 12.32
N GLY A 156 9.69 4.35 11.70
CA GLY A 156 8.46 3.63 11.99
C GLY A 156 8.59 2.11 11.76
N THR A 157 8.36 1.30 12.78
CA THR A 157 8.57 -0.17 12.73
C THR A 157 7.29 -0.99 12.57
N ILE A 158 6.14 -0.43 12.95
CA ILE A 158 4.84 -1.10 12.86
C ILE A 158 4.18 -0.65 11.55
N GLN A 159 3.98 -1.59 10.62
CA GLN A 159 3.42 -1.31 9.28
C GLN A 159 2.04 -0.63 9.32
N GLN A 160 1.29 -0.79 10.41
CA GLN A 160 -0.01 -0.14 10.61
C GLN A 160 0.09 1.31 11.13
N ASN A 161 1.28 1.76 11.54
CA ASN A 161 1.50 3.07 12.18
C ASN A 161 2.59 3.88 11.46
N CYS A 162 2.89 3.57 10.20
CA CYS A 162 3.85 4.30 9.39
C CYS A 162 3.41 4.32 7.93
N ILE A 163 3.92 5.30 7.17
CA ILE A 163 3.60 5.45 5.75
C ILE A 163 4.62 4.67 4.91
N SER A 164 4.11 3.74 4.12
CA SER A 164 4.90 2.98 3.14
C SER A 164 5.23 3.83 1.91
N GLY A 165 6.36 3.56 1.25
CA GLY A 165 6.78 4.27 0.04
C GLY A 165 5.78 4.18 -1.12
N ILE A 166 5.12 3.02 -1.24
CA ILE A 166 4.10 2.82 -2.28
C ILE A 166 2.87 3.71 -2.10
N ALA A 167 2.70 4.35 -0.93
CA ALA A 167 1.53 5.16 -0.63
C ALA A 167 1.48 6.47 -1.42
N ASN A 168 2.64 7.07 -1.76
CA ASN A 168 2.71 8.17 -2.72
C ASN A 168 3.32 7.74 -4.05
N GLU A 169 4.04 6.62 -4.09
CA GLU A 169 4.78 6.18 -5.27
C GLU A 169 4.50 4.71 -5.61
N PRO A 170 3.27 4.38 -6.01
CA PRO A 170 2.87 3.00 -6.30
C PRO A 170 3.64 2.37 -7.47
N TYR A 171 4.25 3.20 -8.32
CA TYR A 171 5.01 2.78 -9.51
C TYR A 171 6.53 2.94 -9.37
N SER A 172 7.05 3.18 -8.15
CA SER A 172 8.49 3.25 -7.90
C SER A 172 9.11 1.84 -7.92
N CYS A 173 9.44 1.37 -9.13
CA CYS A 173 9.90 0.02 -9.46
C CYS A 173 11.24 -0.37 -8.81
N VAL A 174 11.42 -1.69 -8.63
CA VAL A 174 12.61 -2.34 -8.04
C VAL A 174 13.61 -2.80 -9.12
N TYR A 175 13.24 -2.78 -10.41
CA TYR A 175 14.07 -3.32 -11.49
C TYR A 175 14.11 -2.43 -12.74
N PRO A 176 15.28 -2.33 -13.42
CA PRO A 176 15.55 -1.34 -14.47
C PRO A 176 15.00 -1.67 -15.87
N GLU A 177 14.26 -2.76 -16.07
CA GLU A 177 13.88 -3.22 -17.42
C GLU A 177 12.49 -2.77 -17.90
N ASP A 178 11.67 -2.11 -17.09
CA ASP A 178 10.36 -1.63 -17.52
C ASP A 178 10.36 -0.19 -18.01
N LYS A 179 9.87 0.02 -19.24
CA LYS A 179 9.79 1.31 -19.96
C LYS A 179 9.05 2.44 -19.22
N CYS A 180 8.27 2.11 -18.19
CA CYS A 180 7.56 3.07 -17.34
C CYS A 180 8.42 3.64 -16.19
N CYS A 181 9.67 3.16 -16.02
CA CYS A 181 10.51 3.45 -14.85
C CYS A 181 11.18 4.84 -14.84
N GLN A 182 11.08 5.64 -15.90
CA GLN A 182 11.84 6.90 -15.99
C GLN A 182 11.07 8.17 -15.63
N THR A 183 9.74 8.15 -15.59
CA THR A 183 8.95 9.34 -15.28
C THR A 183 7.64 8.97 -14.58
N VAL A 184 7.49 9.42 -13.33
CA VAL A 184 6.25 9.32 -12.52
C VAL A 184 5.04 9.96 -13.22
N LEU A 185 5.27 10.82 -14.21
CA LEU A 185 4.25 11.65 -14.87
C LEU A 185 3.70 11.12 -16.20
N ASP A 186 4.26 10.06 -16.79
CA ASP A 186 4.01 9.76 -18.22
C ASP A 186 3.75 8.27 -18.54
N CYS A 187 3.04 7.56 -17.66
CA CYS A 187 2.48 6.25 -18.01
C CYS A 187 1.03 6.42 -18.53
N PRO A 188 0.77 6.26 -19.84
CA PRO A 188 -0.56 6.46 -20.40
C PRO A 188 -1.48 5.30 -20.01
N SER A 189 -2.31 5.51 -18.99
CA SER A 189 -3.42 4.62 -18.64
C SER A 189 -4.63 4.74 -19.59
N ARG A 190 -4.44 5.21 -20.83
CA ARG A 190 -5.52 5.27 -21.84
C ARG A 190 -5.43 4.09 -22.78
N LEU A 191 -6.28 3.08 -22.56
CA LEU A 191 -6.52 2.03 -23.55
C LEU A 191 -6.88 2.65 -24.90
N SER A 192 -6.24 2.16 -25.97
CA SER A 192 -6.50 2.59 -27.34
C SER A 192 -7.98 2.43 -27.69
N GLY A 193 -8.54 3.41 -28.40
CA GLY A 193 -9.94 3.37 -28.87
C GLY A 193 -10.27 2.12 -29.69
N GLY A 194 -9.26 1.48 -30.30
CA GLY A 194 -9.41 0.19 -30.97
C GLY A 194 -9.72 -0.97 -30.02
N THR A 195 -9.13 -0.99 -28.82
CA THR A 195 -9.40 -2.00 -27.80
C THR A 195 -10.81 -1.85 -27.22
N ILE A 196 -11.24 -0.60 -27.00
CA ILE A 196 -12.59 -0.29 -26.53
C ILE A 196 -13.64 -0.71 -27.59
N ALA A 197 -13.38 -0.44 -28.87
CA ALA A 197 -14.24 -0.89 -29.97
C ALA A 197 -14.29 -2.43 -30.07
N GLY A 198 -13.15 -3.11 -29.86
CA GLY A 198 -13.06 -4.57 -29.86
C GLY A 198 -13.90 -5.23 -28.78
N ILE A 199 -13.84 -4.72 -27.54
CA ILE A 199 -14.62 -5.24 -26.41
C ILE A 199 -16.12 -5.06 -26.64
N ALA A 200 -16.54 -3.89 -27.15
CA ALA A 200 -17.96 -3.63 -27.44
C ALA A 200 -18.52 -4.58 -28.51
N VAL A 201 -17.78 -4.84 -29.59
CA VAL A 201 -18.21 -5.78 -30.64
C VAL A 201 -18.22 -7.22 -30.13
N GLY A 202 -17.24 -7.61 -29.32
CA GLY A 202 -17.17 -8.94 -28.70
C GLY A 202 -18.38 -9.24 -27.80
N CYS A 203 -18.77 -8.29 -26.94
CA CYS A 203 -19.93 -8.43 -26.08
C CYS A 203 -21.24 -8.60 -26.87
N VAL A 204 -21.42 -7.84 -27.96
CA VAL A 204 -22.64 -7.93 -28.79
C VAL A 204 -22.73 -9.29 -29.51
N LEU A 205 -21.62 -9.79 -30.05
CA LEU A 205 -21.58 -11.11 -30.69
C LEU A 205 -21.82 -12.24 -29.69
N ALA A 206 -21.27 -12.15 -28.48
CA ALA A 206 -21.51 -13.14 -27.43
C ALA A 206 -22.99 -13.19 -27.01
N VAL A 207 -23.63 -12.02 -26.85
CA VAL A 207 -25.08 -11.94 -26.53
C VAL A 207 -25.93 -12.52 -27.67
N LEU A 208 -25.59 -12.23 -28.93
CA LEU A 208 -26.30 -12.81 -30.08
C LEU A 208 -26.19 -14.34 -30.13
N LEU A 209 -25.01 -14.90 -29.85
CA LEU A 209 -24.81 -16.35 -29.80
C LEU A 209 -25.57 -17.00 -28.63
N LEU A 210 -25.63 -16.33 -27.47
CA LEU A 210 -26.42 -16.81 -26.32
C LEU A 210 -27.92 -16.79 -26.60
N LEU A 211 -28.43 -15.75 -27.28
CA LEU A 211 -29.83 -15.68 -27.69
C LEU A 211 -30.18 -16.76 -28.72
N LEU A 212 -29.31 -17.01 -29.70
CA LEU A 212 -29.49 -18.11 -30.66
C LEU A 212 -29.44 -19.48 -29.97
N GLY A 213 -28.57 -19.66 -28.98
CA GLY A 213 -28.50 -20.86 -28.16
C GLY A 213 -29.77 -21.08 -27.33
N LEU A 214 -30.31 -20.03 -26.70
CA LEU A 214 -31.57 -20.09 -25.97
C LEU A 214 -32.74 -20.43 -26.88
N VAL A 215 -32.84 -19.79 -28.05
CA VAL A 215 -33.84 -20.13 -29.05
C VAL A 215 -33.69 -21.61 -29.46
N TYR A 216 -32.48 -22.06 -29.79
CA TYR A 216 -32.23 -23.46 -30.13
C TYR A 216 -32.63 -24.46 -29.03
N CYS A 217 -32.34 -24.14 -27.76
CA CYS A 217 -32.78 -24.93 -26.61
C CYS A 217 -34.31 -24.97 -26.46
N LEU A 218 -35.01 -23.86 -26.73
CA LEU A 218 -36.47 -23.80 -26.70
C LEU A 218 -37.14 -24.54 -27.86
N TYR A 219 -36.44 -24.72 -28.98
CA TYR A 219 -36.96 -25.43 -30.16
C TYR A 219 -36.71 -26.95 -30.14
N LYS A 220 -35.85 -27.48 -29.26
CA LYS A 220 -35.54 -28.91 -29.21
C LYS A 220 -36.46 -29.63 -28.21
N LYS A 221 -37.41 -30.43 -28.73
CA LYS A 221 -38.22 -31.38 -27.94
C LYS A 221 -37.33 -32.47 -27.29
N PRO A 222 -37.73 -33.00 -26.12
CA PRO A 222 -36.86 -33.88 -25.33
C PRO A 222 -36.83 -35.28 -25.96
N HIS A 223 -35.62 -35.82 -26.16
CA HIS A 223 -35.42 -37.25 -26.31
C HIS A 223 -34.42 -37.68 -25.23
N GLU A 224 -34.91 -38.59 -24.40
CA GLU A 224 -34.22 -39.26 -23.32
C GLU A 224 -33.23 -40.27 -23.93
N THR A 225 -31.96 -40.20 -23.52
CA THR A 225 -31.05 -41.34 -23.37
C THR A 225 -29.80 -40.87 -22.63
N VAL A 226 -29.51 -41.57 -21.54
CA VAL A 226 -28.31 -41.51 -20.71
C VAL A 226 -27.15 -42.18 -21.45
N GLN A 227 -26.01 -41.50 -21.55
CA GLN A 227 -24.68 -42.09 -21.36
C GLN A 227 -23.64 -40.98 -21.19
N GLU A 228 -22.89 -41.09 -20.10
CA GLU A 228 -21.73 -40.28 -19.74
C GLU A 228 -20.60 -40.49 -20.75
N ASP A 229 -19.97 -39.39 -21.16
CA ASP A 229 -18.50 -39.30 -21.29
C ASP A 229 -18.10 -37.82 -21.35
N GLU A 230 -17.62 -37.36 -20.20
CA GLU A 230 -16.41 -36.54 -20.01
C GLU A 230 -16.11 -35.44 -21.05
N LYS A 231 -16.52 -34.21 -20.72
CA LYS A 231 -15.69 -33.04 -21.02
C LYS A 231 -15.22 -32.45 -19.69
N SER A 232 -14.04 -32.89 -19.28
CA SER A 232 -13.22 -32.23 -18.27
C SER A 232 -13.27 -30.71 -18.49
N PRO A 233 -13.74 -29.91 -17.52
CA PRO A 233 -13.27 -28.56 -17.42
C PRO A 233 -11.80 -28.68 -17.00
N THR A 234 -10.90 -28.16 -17.83
CA THR A 234 -9.55 -27.84 -17.37
C THR A 234 -9.69 -27.17 -16.00
N PRO A 235 -9.04 -27.69 -14.94
CA PRO A 235 -9.28 -27.19 -13.60
C PRO A 235 -8.90 -25.71 -13.61
N LEU A 236 -9.87 -24.83 -13.31
CA LEU A 236 -9.53 -23.52 -12.78
C LEU A 236 -8.66 -23.84 -11.58
N LYS A 237 -7.40 -23.40 -11.63
CA LYS A 237 -6.46 -23.62 -10.55
C LYS A 237 -6.99 -22.78 -9.39
N GLU A 238 -7.82 -23.39 -8.56
CA GLU A 238 -8.38 -22.84 -7.33
C GLU A 238 -7.21 -22.64 -6.37
N GLU A 239 -6.52 -21.50 -6.51
CA GLU A 239 -5.36 -21.20 -5.68
C GLU A 239 -5.82 -20.42 -4.45
N PHE A 240 -5.71 -21.07 -3.30
CA PHE A 240 -5.76 -20.42 -2.00
C PHE A 240 -4.38 -19.83 -1.71
N PHE A 241 -4.38 -18.63 -1.15
CA PHE A 241 -3.17 -17.91 -0.78
C PHE A 241 -3.23 -17.53 0.69
N VAL A 242 -2.06 -17.39 1.31
CA VAL A 242 -1.94 -16.79 2.63
C VAL A 242 -1.48 -15.35 2.50
N VAL A 243 -2.10 -14.45 3.25
CA VAL A 243 -1.68 -13.06 3.35
C VAL A 243 -0.35 -12.99 4.10
N ILE A 244 0.66 -12.43 3.46
CA ILE A 244 1.98 -12.18 4.05
C ILE A 244 2.23 -10.69 4.35
N HIS A 245 1.44 -9.79 3.75
CA HIS A 245 1.46 -8.37 4.06
C HIS A 245 0.04 -7.84 4.31
N PRO A 246 -0.18 -7.07 5.39
CA PRO A 246 -1.50 -6.50 5.66
C PRO A 246 -1.81 -5.39 4.65
N TYR A 247 -3.09 -5.17 4.38
CA TYR A 247 -3.56 -4.12 3.48
C TYR A 247 -4.82 -3.45 4.05
N PRO A 248 -4.72 -2.19 4.53
CA PRO A 248 -5.89 -1.41 4.90
C PRO A 248 -6.56 -0.86 3.64
N PRO A 249 -7.86 -1.11 3.42
CA PRO A 249 -8.56 -0.67 2.22
C PRO A 249 -8.70 0.86 2.22
N GLN A 250 -8.37 1.48 1.11
CA GLN A 250 -8.49 2.92 0.84
C GLN A 250 -9.84 3.26 0.21
N MET A 251 -10.40 2.33 -0.56
CA MET A 251 -11.71 2.45 -1.22
C MET A 251 -12.69 1.38 -0.71
N ALA A 252 -13.99 1.63 -0.89
CA ALA A 252 -15.05 0.76 -0.37
C ALA A 252 -15.13 -0.61 -1.06
N ASP A 253 -14.56 -0.74 -2.25
CA ASP A 253 -14.47 -1.98 -3.03
C ASP A 253 -13.20 -2.79 -2.75
N GLU A 254 -12.30 -2.27 -1.91
CA GLU A 254 -11.07 -2.94 -1.53
C GLU A 254 -11.25 -3.87 -0.32
N LEU A 255 -10.48 -4.96 -0.31
CA LEU A 255 -10.52 -5.97 0.73
C LEU A 255 -9.44 -5.69 1.78
N ALA A 256 -9.85 -5.55 3.03
CA ALA A 256 -8.92 -5.55 4.15
C ALA A 256 -8.19 -6.90 4.27
N LEU A 257 -6.86 -6.86 4.32
CA LEU A 257 -6.03 -8.06 4.49
C LEU A 257 -5.28 -8.00 5.83
N HIS A 258 -5.34 -9.08 6.61
CA HIS A 258 -4.49 -9.27 7.79
C HIS A 258 -3.54 -10.45 7.57
N VAL A 259 -2.31 -10.34 8.04
CA VAL A 259 -1.30 -11.40 7.89
C VAL A 259 -1.80 -12.71 8.49
N GLY A 260 -1.66 -13.79 7.72
CA GLY A 260 -2.16 -15.12 8.09
C GLY A 260 -3.58 -15.41 7.60
N ASP A 261 -4.34 -14.41 7.14
CA ASP A 261 -5.63 -14.65 6.50
C ASP A 261 -5.45 -15.52 5.26
N ILE A 262 -6.44 -16.37 5.01
CA ILE A 262 -6.47 -17.19 3.81
C ILE A 262 -7.40 -16.54 2.79
N ILE A 263 -6.88 -16.31 1.59
CA ILE A 263 -7.60 -15.68 0.50
C ILE A 263 -7.87 -16.71 -0.58
N PHE A 264 -9.13 -16.80 -0.99
CA PHE A 264 -9.49 -17.44 -2.23
C PHE A 264 -9.36 -16.44 -3.38
N LEU A 265 -8.41 -16.66 -4.28
CA LEU A 265 -8.17 -15.79 -5.41
C LEU A 265 -9.24 -16.04 -6.49
N ALA A 266 -10.07 -15.04 -6.76
CA ALA A 266 -11.14 -15.16 -7.76
C ALA A 266 -10.72 -14.67 -9.14
N LEU A 267 -10.01 -13.54 -9.21
CA LEU A 267 -9.47 -12.97 -10.44
C LEU A 267 -8.12 -12.31 -10.17
N HIS A 268 -7.20 -12.45 -11.12
CA HIS A 268 -5.97 -11.67 -11.20
C HIS A 268 -6.16 -10.59 -12.28
N PHE A 269 -5.63 -9.40 -12.01
CA PHE A 269 -5.55 -8.30 -12.97
C PHE A 269 -4.09 -8.04 -13.35
N ASP A 270 -3.86 -7.58 -14.58
CA ASP A 270 -2.51 -7.37 -15.12
C ASP A 270 -1.79 -6.13 -14.54
N ASP A 271 -2.46 -5.37 -13.67
CA ASP A 271 -1.97 -4.15 -13.02
C ASP A 271 -1.43 -4.39 -11.59
N GLY A 272 -1.30 -5.65 -11.19
CA GLY A 272 -0.80 -6.05 -9.87
C GLY A 272 -1.88 -6.15 -8.80
N TRP A 273 -3.15 -6.01 -9.17
CA TRP A 273 -4.29 -6.23 -8.29
C TRP A 273 -4.95 -7.57 -8.52
N ALA A 274 -5.73 -8.00 -7.54
CA ALA A 274 -6.58 -9.16 -7.61
C ALA A 274 -7.94 -8.89 -6.97
N LEU A 275 -8.95 -9.64 -7.40
CA LEU A 275 -10.21 -9.76 -6.71
C LEU A 275 -10.23 -11.12 -6.00
N GLY A 276 -10.60 -11.12 -4.72
CA GLY A 276 -10.73 -12.37 -3.99
C GLY A 276 -11.62 -12.26 -2.78
N TYR A 277 -11.68 -13.37 -2.06
CA TYR A 277 -12.51 -13.55 -0.89
C TYR A 277 -11.61 -13.92 0.28
N ASN A 278 -11.70 -13.15 1.37
CA ASN A 278 -11.04 -13.50 2.61
C ASN A 278 -11.88 -14.60 3.28
N VAL A 279 -11.32 -15.79 3.39
CA VAL A 279 -12.00 -16.97 3.95
C VAL A 279 -12.25 -16.80 5.45
N THR A 280 -11.34 -16.12 6.16
CA THR A 280 -11.47 -15.83 7.60
C THR A 280 -12.64 -14.89 7.88
N THR A 281 -12.80 -13.83 7.09
CA THR A 281 -13.79 -12.77 7.35
C THR A 281 -15.06 -12.88 6.50
N GLY A 282 -15.04 -13.69 5.44
CA GLY A 282 -16.11 -13.81 4.44
C GLY A 282 -16.27 -12.61 3.52
N LEU A 283 -15.39 -11.61 3.62
CA LEU A 283 -15.47 -10.38 2.84
C LEU A 283 -14.83 -10.53 1.47
N LYS A 284 -15.36 -9.81 0.48
CA LYS A 284 -14.88 -9.76 -0.90
C LYS A 284 -14.44 -8.35 -1.23
N GLY A 285 -13.33 -8.21 -1.95
CA GLY A 285 -12.90 -6.93 -2.50
C GLY A 285 -11.60 -7.06 -3.29
N ALA A 286 -11.17 -5.96 -3.87
CA ALA A 286 -9.91 -5.85 -4.59
C ALA A 286 -8.74 -5.69 -3.62
N PHE A 287 -7.58 -6.29 -3.91
CA PHE A 287 -6.37 -6.13 -3.11
C PHE A 287 -5.10 -6.32 -3.95
N PRO A 288 -3.93 -5.84 -3.51
CA PRO A 288 -2.68 -6.02 -4.25
C PRO A 288 -2.17 -7.47 -4.17
N ILE A 289 -1.78 -8.07 -5.31
CA ILE A 289 -1.26 -9.45 -5.38
C ILE A 289 0.01 -9.62 -4.55
N VAL A 290 0.83 -8.57 -4.41
CA VAL A 290 2.06 -8.61 -3.61
C VAL A 290 1.81 -8.95 -2.14
N CYS A 291 0.58 -8.77 -1.65
CA CYS A 291 0.22 -9.06 -0.26
C CYS A 291 0.06 -10.55 0.05
N ILE A 292 0.04 -11.41 -0.96
CA ILE A 292 -0.30 -12.83 -0.82
C ILE A 292 0.79 -13.74 -1.40
N THR A 293 0.87 -14.97 -0.89
CA THR A 293 1.73 -16.05 -1.43
C THR A 293 0.94 -17.37 -1.46
N PRO A 294 1.21 -18.30 -2.40
CA PRO A 294 0.47 -19.56 -2.46
C PRO A 294 0.48 -20.27 -1.10
N ALA A 295 -0.69 -20.70 -0.64
CA ALA A 295 -0.79 -21.44 0.61
C ALA A 295 -0.19 -22.84 0.44
N SER A 296 0.62 -23.29 1.41
CA SER A 296 1.10 -24.67 1.44
C SER A 296 -0.04 -25.63 1.83
N GLU A 297 0.07 -26.91 1.47
CA GLU A 297 -0.92 -27.93 1.84
C GLU A 297 -1.12 -28.03 3.38
N ASP A 298 -0.08 -27.73 4.17
CA ASP A 298 -0.14 -27.67 5.63
C ASP A 298 -1.03 -26.53 6.16
N SER A 299 -1.04 -25.37 5.49
CA SER A 299 -1.90 -24.24 5.86
C SER A 299 -3.37 -24.48 5.47
N LEU A 300 -3.61 -25.22 4.40
CA LEU A 300 -4.97 -25.54 3.93
C LEU A 300 -5.61 -26.69 4.73
N SER A 301 -4.80 -27.66 5.17
CA SER A 301 -5.28 -28.75 6.03
C SER A 301 -5.74 -28.25 7.41
N GLN A 302 -5.13 -27.19 7.96
CA GLN A 302 -5.60 -26.57 9.21
C GLN A 302 -7.00 -25.93 9.08
N LEU A 303 -7.33 -25.33 7.94
CA LEU A 303 -8.68 -24.79 7.66
C LEU A 303 -9.74 -25.89 7.52
N LEU A 304 -9.37 -27.04 6.95
CA LEU A 304 -10.29 -28.18 6.79
C LEU A 304 -10.53 -28.91 8.12
N VAL A 305 -9.56 -28.90 9.04
CA VAL A 305 -9.68 -29.52 10.37
C VAL A 305 -10.58 -28.72 11.32
N GLU A 306 -10.66 -27.39 11.18
CA GLU A 306 -11.54 -26.56 12.03
C GLU A 306 -13.04 -26.67 11.66
N GLN A 307 -13.38 -27.29 10.53
CA GLN A 307 -14.76 -27.53 10.09
C GLN A 307 -15.33 -28.90 10.52
N GLU A 308 -14.52 -29.80 11.09
CA GLU A 308 -14.99 -31.06 11.67
C GLU A 308 -14.90 -31.04 13.21
N SER A 309 -15.88 -30.39 13.85
CA SER A 309 -16.17 -30.72 15.26
C SER A 309 -16.84 -32.11 15.35
N PRO A 310 -16.46 -32.98 16.31
CA PRO A 310 -17.11 -34.27 16.50
C PRO A 310 -18.54 -34.07 17.03
N LYS A 311 -19.52 -34.74 16.41
CA LYS A 311 -20.87 -34.95 16.96
C LYS A 311 -20.76 -35.42 18.42
N LYS A 312 -21.05 -34.54 19.37
CA LYS A 312 -21.28 -34.95 20.76
C LYS A 312 -22.74 -35.36 20.91
N THR A 313 -22.92 -36.68 20.97
CA THR A 313 -24.14 -37.38 21.38
C THR A 313 -24.78 -36.70 22.59
N LEU A 314 -26.06 -36.37 22.47
CA LEU A 314 -26.92 -35.98 23.59
C LEU A 314 -26.97 -37.14 24.60
N GLU A 315 -26.33 -36.97 25.75
CA GLU A 315 -26.72 -37.69 26.95
C GLU A 315 -27.63 -36.79 27.80
N ILE A 316 -28.85 -37.30 27.98
CA ILE A 316 -29.90 -36.76 28.82
C ILE A 316 -29.47 -36.93 30.28
N TYR A 317 -29.43 -35.84 31.05
CA TYR A 317 -29.47 -35.92 32.50
C TYR A 317 -30.51 -34.95 33.09
N ASP A 318 -31.16 -35.52 34.10
CA ASP A 318 -32.43 -35.19 34.72
C ASP A 318 -32.31 -33.97 35.67
N TYR A 319 -33.34 -33.11 35.69
CA TYR A 319 -33.41 -31.95 36.57
C TYR A 319 -33.82 -32.40 37.99
N LYS A 320 -32.98 -32.11 39.00
CA LYS A 320 -33.45 -31.96 40.38
C LYS A 320 -32.93 -30.69 41.03
N GLU A 321 -33.90 -30.04 41.66
CA GLU A 321 -33.98 -28.73 42.28
C GLU A 321 -33.26 -28.68 43.64
N ALA A 322 -32.57 -27.58 43.95
CA ALA A 322 -32.30 -27.13 45.32
C ALA A 322 -31.79 -25.67 45.37
N GLU A 323 -32.69 -24.80 45.82
CA GLU A 323 -32.58 -23.64 46.73
C GLU A 323 -31.36 -22.68 46.76
N SER A 324 -31.73 -21.40 46.72
CA SER A 324 -30.97 -20.17 47.00
C SER A 324 -30.43 -20.09 48.44
N PRO A 325 -29.30 -19.38 48.65
CA PRO A 325 -29.23 -18.51 49.81
C PRO A 325 -28.74 -17.08 49.52
N THR A 326 -29.47 -16.20 50.21
CA THR A 326 -29.33 -14.77 50.53
C THR A 326 -27.94 -14.16 50.73
N SER A 327 -27.88 -12.89 50.32
CA SER A 327 -26.89 -11.82 50.58
C SER A 327 -26.48 -11.63 52.05
N PRO A 328 -25.25 -11.15 52.32
CA PRO A 328 -24.95 -10.46 53.57
C PRO A 328 -24.48 -9.00 53.41
N THR A 329 -24.87 -8.25 54.44
CA THR A 329 -24.77 -6.82 54.72
C THR A 329 -23.38 -6.28 55.01
N PHE A 330 -23.24 -4.97 54.76
CA PHE A 330 -22.19 -4.03 55.18
C PHE A 330 -21.85 -4.08 56.68
N HIS A 331 -20.55 -3.96 57.00
CA HIS A 331 -20.06 -3.33 58.22
C HIS A 331 -18.69 -2.65 57.97
N THR A 332 -18.59 -1.37 58.34
CA THR A 332 -17.34 -0.61 58.51
C THR A 332 -16.68 -0.95 59.86
N PRO A 333 -15.38 -0.65 60.02
CA PRO A 333 -15.01 0.25 61.10
C PRO A 333 -13.88 1.25 60.78
N PHE A 334 -13.73 2.17 61.73
CA PHE A 334 -12.96 3.42 61.79
C PHE A 334 -11.60 3.25 62.51
N PHE A 335 -10.72 4.27 62.35
CA PHE A 335 -9.46 4.60 63.07
C PHE A 335 -8.24 3.68 62.82
N SER A 336 -7.01 4.19 62.60
CA SER A 336 -6.37 5.49 62.89
C SER A 336 -5.46 5.96 61.75
#